data_AF-A0A9E6CFA8-F1
#
_entry.id   AF-A0A9E6CFA8-F1
#
_cell.length_a   1.000
_cell.length_b   1.000
_cell.length_c   1.000
_cell.angle_alpha   90.00
_cell.angle_beta   90.00
_cell.angle_gamma   90.00
#
_symmetry.space_group_name_H-M   'P 1'
#
loop_
_entity.id
_entity.type
_entity.pdbx_description
1 polymer ?
#
loop_
_entity_poly.entity_id
_entity_poly.type
_entity_poly.pdbx_seq_one_letter_code
_entity_poly.pdbx_strand_id
1 'polypeptide(L)' 'MGERDLVFQYRLLEGVLQRLYGSRVELIYRQDTGCAFGGKLPVAVVNGTVIIEGGLPPRQVVEHLKRLDGPRQAGN' A
#
# COMPACT_ATOMS: atom_id res chain seq x y z
N MET A 1 -10.21 -16.28 -3.04
CA MET A 1 -10.20 -15.10 -2.17
C MET A 1 -11.48 -14.33 -2.48
N GLY A 2 -12.34 -14.09 -1.49
CA GLY A 2 -13.64 -13.44 -1.71
C GLY A 2 -13.53 -11.91 -1.61
N GLU A 3 -14.46 -11.18 -2.22
CA GLU A 3 -14.50 -9.71 -2.19
C GLU A 3 -14.43 -9.12 -0.76
N ARG A 4 -15.09 -9.77 0.20
CA ARG A 4 -15.05 -9.38 1.63
C ARG A 4 -13.65 -9.40 2.23
N ASP A 5 -12.80 -10.33 1.81
CA ASP A 5 -11.43 -10.45 2.28
C ASP A 5 -10.55 -9.30 1.75
N LEU A 6 -10.79 -8.88 0.50
CA LEU A 6 -10.10 -7.74 -0.10
C LEU A 6 -10.46 -6.42 0.58
N VAL A 7 -11.76 -6.22 0.86
CA VAL A 7 -12.23 -5.03 1.59
C VAL A 7 -11.65 -5.00 3.00
N PHE A 8 -11.62 -6.14 3.69
CA PHE A 8 -11.01 -6.24 5.00
C PHE A 8 -9.53 -5.85 4.98
N GLN A 9 -8.75 -6.42 4.05
CA GLN A 9 -7.33 -6.12 3.91
C GLN A 9 -7.07 -4.64 3.59
N TYR A 10 -7.89 -4.03 2.73
CA TYR A 10 -7.83 -2.60 2.45
C TYR A 10 -8.08 -1.77 3.73
N ARG A 11 -9.17 -2.04 4.46
CA ARG A 11 -9.52 -1.28 5.67
C ARG A 11 -8.49 -1.44 6.78
N LEU A 12 -7.92 -2.64 6.92
CA LEU A 12 -6.83 -2.88 7.86
C LEU A 12 -5.61 -2.03 7.51
N LEU A 13 -5.21 -2.01 6.23
CA LEU A 13 -4.09 -1.21 5.77
C LEU A 13 -4.35 0.30 5.96
N GLU A 14 -5.55 0.77 5.60
CA GLU A 14 -5.99 2.15 5.78
C GLU A 14 -5.84 2.61 7.24
N GLY A 15 -6.38 1.82 8.19
CA GLY A 15 -6.27 2.13 9.62
C GLY A 15 -4.83 2.16 10.13
N VAL A 16 -3.98 1.24 9.67
CA VAL A 16 -2.55 1.21 10.03
C VAL A 16 -1.82 2.44 9.49
N LEU A 17 -2.03 2.79 8.22
CA LEU A 17 -1.37 3.93 7.59
C LEU A 17 -1.85 5.25 8.20
N GLN A 18 -3.15 5.41 8.45
CA GLN A 18 -3.70 6.59 9.11
C GLN A 18 -3.11 6.77 10.52
N ARG A 19 -2.94 5.67 11.27
CA ARG A 19 -2.36 5.73 12.62
C ARG A 19 -0.87 6.10 12.62
N LEU A 20 -0.10 5.63 11.63
CA LEU A 20 1.35 5.82 11.59
C LEU A 20 1.78 7.10 10.88
N TYR A 21 1.10 7.45 9.79
CA TYR A 21 1.50 8.52 8.88
C TYR A 21 0.50 9.68 8.86
N GLY A 22 -0.71 9.50 9.40
CA GLY A 22 -1.76 10.51 9.36
C GLY A 22 -2.07 10.91 7.90
N SER A 23 -2.03 12.21 7.62
CA SER A 23 -2.27 12.77 6.28
C SER A 23 -1.06 12.74 5.35
N ARG A 24 0.09 12.19 5.77
CA ARG A 24 1.30 12.16 4.93
C ARG A 24 1.25 11.11 3.82
N VAL A 25 0.36 10.14 3.93
CA VAL A 25 0.18 9.07 2.94
C VAL A 25 -1.27 9.10 2.49
N GLU A 26 -1.47 9.25 1.18
CA GLU A 26 -2.78 9.09 0.56
C GLU A 26 -2.92 7.64 0.09
N LEU A 27 -3.94 6.95 0.62
CA LEU A 27 -4.28 5.59 0.19
C LEU A 27 -5.46 5.68 -0.79
N ILE A 28 -5.24 5.20 -2.01
CA ILE A 28 -6.26 5.21 -3.07
C ILE A 28 -6.68 3.77 -3.35
N TYR A 29 -7.97 3.47 -3.15
CA TYR A 29 -8.57 2.21 -3.58
C TYR A 29 -9.00 2.32 -5.05
N ARG A 30 -8.56 1.36 -5.88
CA ARG A 30 -9.02 1.23 -7.25
C ARG A 30 -9.41 -0.21 -7.54
N GLN A 31 -10.66 -0.41 -7.91
CA GLN A 31 -11.13 -1.67 -8.50
C GLN A 31 -10.93 -1.57 -10.01
N ASP A 32 -10.05 -2.40 -10.55
CA ASP A 32 -9.77 -2.44 -11.98
C ASP A 32 -9.92 -3.87 -12.50
N THR A 33 -10.82 -4.06 -13.47
CA THR A 33 -11.07 -5.37 -14.09
C THR A 33 -9.96 -5.80 -15.06
N GLY A 34 -9.03 -4.89 -15.39
CA GLY A 34 -7.93 -5.14 -16.32
C GLY A 34 -6.60 -4.61 -15.78
N CYS A 35 -6.33 -4.84 -14.48
CA CYS A 35 -5.13 -4.36 -13.79
C CYS A 35 -3.87 -4.53 -14.66
N ALA A 36 -3.35 -3.41 -15.17
CA ALA A 36 -2.30 -3.38 -16.19
C ALA A 36 -0.94 -3.91 -15.68
N PHE A 37 -0.81 -4.07 -14.35
CA PHE A 37 0.41 -4.51 -13.69
C PHE A 37 0.67 -6.02 -13.83
N GLY A 38 -0.33 -6.82 -14.27
CA GLY A 38 -0.24 -8.27 -14.23
C GLY A 38 -0.20 -8.79 -12.78
N GLY A 39 -0.10 -10.11 -12.59
CA GLY A 39 0.06 -10.71 -11.26
C GLY A 39 -1.23 -11.05 -10.51
N LYS A 40 -1.08 -11.40 -9.22
CA LYS A 40 -2.20 -11.81 -8.36
C LYS A 40 -2.80 -10.58 -7.66
N LEU A 41 -4.12 -10.42 -7.74
CA LEU A 41 -4.83 -9.42 -6.95
C LEU A 41 -4.94 -9.86 -5.47
N PRO A 42 -4.99 -8.92 -4.52
CA PRO A 42 -4.82 -7.46 -4.68
C PRO A 42 -3.35 -7.06 -4.91
N VAL A 43 -3.15 -5.89 -5.53
CA VAL A 43 -1.82 -5.33 -5.82
C VAL A 43 -1.67 -3.99 -5.08
N ALA A 44 -0.54 -3.80 -4.40
CA ALA A 44 -0.16 -2.53 -3.79
C ALA A 44 0.86 -1.81 -4.68
N VAL A 45 0.57 -0.55 -4.99
CA VAL A 45 1.43 0.32 -5.81
C VAL A 45 1.82 1.54 -4.99
N VAL A 46 3.11 1.86 -4.95
CA VAL A 46 3.64 3.08 -4.32
C VAL A 46 4.47 3.83 -5.36
N ASN A 47 4.17 5.11 -5.59
CA ASN A 47 4.84 5.95 -6.59
C ASN A 47 4.98 5.30 -7.98
N GLY A 48 3.92 4.62 -8.44
CA GLY A 48 3.88 3.94 -9.74
C GLY A 48 4.60 2.58 -9.79
N THR A 49 5.20 2.12 -8.69
CA THR A 49 5.89 0.82 -8.60
C THR A 49 5.06 -0.18 -7.82
N VAL A 50 4.90 -1.40 -8.36
CA VAL A 50 4.28 -2.52 -7.64
C VAL A 50 5.20 -2.97 -6.51
N ILE A 51 4.69 -3.00 -5.29
CA ILE A 51 5.46 -3.41 -4.11
C ILE A 51 4.97 -4.72 -3.51
N ILE A 52 3.71 -5.11 -3.75
CA ILE A 52 3.10 -6.36 -3.26
C ILE A 52 2.06 -6.86 -4.27
N GLU A 53 1.98 -8.17 -4.43
CA GLU A 53 0.94 -8.89 -5.19
C GLU A 53 0.33 -10.02 -4.33
N GLY A 54 -0.95 -10.31 -4.54
CA GLY A 54 -1.66 -11.43 -3.92
C GLY A 54 -2.04 -11.22 -2.46
N GLY A 55 -1.94 -10.00 -1.94
CA GLY A 55 -2.32 -9.64 -0.58
C GLY A 55 -1.86 -8.23 -0.20
N LEU A 56 -2.40 -7.68 0.89
CA LEU A 56 -2.00 -6.37 1.43
C LEU A 56 -1.52 -6.47 2.89
N PRO A 57 -0.42 -7.17 3.20
CA PRO A 57 0.12 -7.25 4.54
C PRO A 57 0.63 -5.87 5.00
N PRO A 58 0.03 -5.25 6.04
CA PRO A 58 0.36 -3.88 6.43
C PRO A 58 1.84 -3.67 6.77
N ARG A 59 2.46 -4.68 7.38
CA ARG A 59 3.88 -4.64 7.75
C ARG A 59 4.79 -4.39 6.54
N GLN A 60 4.58 -5.07 5.41
CA GLN A 60 5.44 -4.92 4.24
C GLN A 60 5.28 -3.55 3.59
N VAL A 61 4.04 -3.03 3.54
CA VAL A 61 3.77 -1.67 3.04
C VAL A 61 4.48 -0.64 3.91
N VAL A 62 4.36 -0.76 5.24
CA VAL A 62 5.03 0.14 6.19
C VAL A 62 6.55 0.06 6.07
N GLU A 63 7.12 -1.14 5.95
CA GLU A 63 8.57 -1.31 5.74
C GLU A 63 9.03 -0.67 4.43
N HIS A 64 8.23 -0.74 3.36
CA HIS A 64 8.53 -0.07 2.10
C HIS A 64 8.47 1.47 2.25
N LEU A 65 7.40 2.00 2.85
CA LEU A 65 7.25 3.44 3.09
C LEU A 65 8.38 4.00 3.96
N LYS A 66 8.80 3.29 5.01
CA LYS A 66 9.95 3.69 5.85
C LYS A 66 11.25 3.83 5.07
N ARG A 67 11.46 3.03 4.02
CA ARG A 67 12.64 3.13 3.15
C ARG A 67 12.58 4.35 2.25
N LEU A 68 11.38 4.74 1.81
CA LEU A 68 11.15 5.97 1.05
C LEU A 68 11.31 7.22 1.93
N ASP A 69 10.85 7.15 3.17
CA ASP A 69 11.03 8.15 4.24
C ASP A 69 12.43 8.10 4.89
N GLY A 70 13.44 7.49 4.24
CA GLY A 70 14.82 7.39 4.72
C GLY A 70 15.34 8.73 5.28
N PRO A 71 16.37 8.71 6.17
CA PRO A 71 16.73 9.87 6.97
C PRO A 71 16.85 11.07 6.05
N ARG A 72 16.04 12.12 6.29
CA ARG A 72 16.20 13.41 5.62
C ARG A 72 17.69 13.69 5.66
N GLN A 73 18.39 13.62 4.52
CA GLN A 73 19.69 14.25 4.43
C GLN A 73 19.39 15.71 4.73
N ALA A 74 19.77 16.13 5.95
CA ALA A 74 19.95 17.53 6.27
C ALA A 74 21.09 18.00 5.35
N GLY A 75 20.72 18.32 4.11
CA GLY A 75 21.61 18.82 3.07
C GLY A 75 21.63 20.33 3.18
N ASN A 76 22.60 20.80 3.97
CA ASN A 76 23.34 22.06 3.94
C ASN A 76 22.70 23.27 3.22
#